data_AF-A0A975HCG0-F1
#
_entry.id   AF-A0A975HCG0-F1
#
_cell.length_a   1.000
_cell.length_b   1.000
_cell.length_c   1.000
_cell.angle_alpha   90.00
_cell.angle_beta   90.00
_cell.angle_gamma   90.00
#
_symmetry.space_group_name_H-M   'P 1'
#
loop_
_entity.id
_entity.type
_entity.pdbx_description
1 polymer ?
#
loop_
_entity_poly.entity_id
_entity_poly.type
_entity_poly.pdbx_seq_one_letter_code
_entity_poly.pdbx_strand_id
1 'polypeptide(L)' 'MGTEDDSELVRRLFALLTMKLEDAATEAVEGQGANQQLTFHIARAENVAALCREAQALAETIVTIANAIGGLSR' A
#
# COMPACT_ATOMS: atom_id res chain seq x y z
N MET A 1 24.38 15.42 -4.74
CA MET A 1 24.30 14.45 -3.63
C MET A 1 22.85 14.04 -3.32
N GLY A 2 21.86 14.27 -4.20
CA GLY A 2 20.43 13.98 -3.92
C GLY A 2 19.86 12.72 -4.58
N THR A 3 20.40 12.27 -5.72
CA THR A 3 19.76 11.22 -6.54
C THR A 3 19.87 9.81 -5.97
N GLU A 4 20.95 9.50 -5.25
CA GLU A 4 21.19 8.19 -4.64
C GLU A 4 20.31 7.98 -3.39
N ASP A 5 20.08 9.05 -2.63
CA ASP A 5 19.22 9.07 -1.44
C ASP A 5 17.73 8.96 -1.83
N ASP A 6 17.33 9.69 -2.87
CA ASP A 6 15.97 9.63 -3.39
C ASP A 6 15.61 8.25 -3.98
N SER A 7 16.56 7.62 -4.68
CA SER A 7 16.37 6.27 -5.23
C SER A 7 16.26 5.22 -4.13
N GLU A 8 17.05 5.35 -3.05
CA GLU A 8 16.94 4.51 -1.87
C GLU A 8 15.60 4.69 -1.15
N LEU A 9 15.15 5.94 -1.00
CA LEU A 9 13.86 6.25 -0.40
C LEU A 9 12.71 5.62 -1.19
N VAL A 10 12.69 5.76 -2.53
CA VAL A 10 11.68 5.12 -3.39
C VAL A 10 11.67 3.60 -3.22
N ARG A 11 12.84 2.95 -3.17
CA ARG A 11 12.91 1.50 -2.93
C ARG A 11 12.32 1.10 -1.58
N ARG A 12 12.60 1.86 -0.51
CA ARG A 12 12.03 1.61 0.82
C ARG A 12 10.51 1.81 0.83
N LEU A 13 10.01 2.85 0.15
CA LEU A 13 8.57 3.08 0.03
C LEU A 13 7.88 1.94 -0.74
N PHE A 14 8.50 1.40 -1.79
CA PHE A 14 7.98 0.22 -2.46
C PHE A 14 7.96 -1.02 -1.56
N ALA A 15 8.98 -1.22 -0.73
CA ALA A 15 8.97 -2.31 0.25
C ALA A 15 7.80 -2.17 1.25
N LEU A 16 7.57 -0.96 1.78
CA LEU A 16 6.43 -0.69 2.65
C LEU A 16 5.08 -0.87 1.93
N LEU A 17 4.99 -0.44 0.67
CA LEU A 17 3.80 -0.62 -0.16
C LEU A 17 3.47 -2.10 -0.33
N THR A 18 4.46 -2.93 -0.65
CA THR A 18 4.30 -4.39 -0.76
C THR A 18 3.77 -4.98 0.55
N MET A 19 4.37 -4.61 1.69
CA MET A 19 3.90 -5.09 3.00
C MET A 19 2.42 -4.74 3.25
N LYS A 20 1.99 -3.52 2.92
CA LYS A 20 0.57 -3.12 3.08
C LYS A 20 -0.38 -3.89 2.17
N LEU A 21 0.05 -4.21 0.95
CA LEU A 21 -0.73 -5.03 0.03
C LEU A 21 -0.81 -6.49 0.49
N GLU A 22 0.26 -7.03 1.06
CA GLU A 22 0.28 -8.38 1.65
C GLU A 22 -0.62 -8.48 2.89
N ASP A 23 -0.60 -7.48 3.76
CA ASP A 23 -1.52 -7.37 4.90
C ASP A 23 -2.98 -7.31 4.41
N ALA A 24 -3.26 -6.48 3.40
CA ALA A 24 -4.61 -6.37 2.83
C ALA A 24 -5.07 -7.68 2.17
N ALA A 25 -4.17 -8.37 1.46
CA ALA A 25 -4.44 -9.68 0.88
C ALA A 25 -4.75 -10.71 1.97
N THR A 26 -4.01 -10.69 3.09
CA THR A 26 -4.25 -11.55 4.24
C THR A 26 -5.64 -11.33 4.83
N GLU A 27 -6.02 -10.08 5.10
CA GLU A 27 -7.37 -9.73 5.59
C GLU A 27 -8.47 -10.18 4.62
N ALA A 28 -8.25 -10.03 3.31
CA ALA A 28 -9.19 -10.46 2.29
C ALA A 28 -9.34 -11.99 2.21
N VAL A 29 -8.24 -12.74 2.36
CA VAL A 29 -8.25 -14.20 2.41
C VAL A 29 -8.96 -14.70 3.67
N GLU A 30 -8.65 -14.13 4.84
CA GLU A 30 -9.32 -14.49 6.09
C GLU A 30 -10.82 -14.17 6.05
N GLY A 31 -11.19 -13.05 5.41
CA GLY A 31 -12.57 -12.65 5.17
C GLY A 31 -13.38 -13.64 4.32
N GLN A 32 -12.76 -14.60 3.64
CA GLN A 32 -13.46 -15.64 2.85
C GLN A 32 -13.91 -16.85 3.69
N GLY A 33 -13.62 -16.89 5.00
CA GLY A 33 -13.94 -18.02 5.86
C GLY A 33 -15.44 -18.36 5.89
N ALA A 34 -15.81 -19.55 5.40
CA ALA A 34 -17.21 -19.95 5.16
C ALA A 34 -18.12 -20.07 6.39
N ASN A 35 -17.55 -20.14 7.60
CA ASN A 35 -18.27 -20.39 8.86
C ASN A 35 -18.25 -19.20 9.82
N GLN A 36 -18.01 -17.99 9.31
CA GLN A 36 -17.92 -16.77 10.13
C GLN A 36 -19.24 -16.00 10.14
N GLN A 37 -19.39 -15.12 11.11
CA GLN A 37 -20.56 -14.23 11.21
C GLN A 37 -20.43 -13.04 10.24
N LEU A 38 -21.55 -12.45 9.83
CA LEU A 38 -21.56 -11.27 8.95
C LEU A 38 -20.67 -10.12 9.47
N THR A 39 -20.69 -9.88 10.78
CA THR A 39 -19.88 -8.85 11.44
C THR A 39 -18.37 -9.09 11.30
N PHE A 40 -17.93 -10.35 11.26
CA PHE A 40 -16.53 -10.70 10.99
C PHE A 40 -16.13 -10.29 9.57
N HIS A 41 -16.95 -10.62 8.57
CA HIS A 41 -16.69 -10.26 7.19
C HIS A 41 -16.64 -8.74 6.97
N ILE A 42 -17.55 -8.00 7.63
CA ILE A 42 -17.57 -6.53 7.58
C ILE A 42 -16.29 -5.96 8.17
N ALA A 43 -15.88 -6.40 9.36
CA ALA A 43 -14.65 -5.92 10.00
C ALA A 43 -13.41 -6.18 9.14
N ARG A 44 -13.30 -7.35 8.50
CA ARG A 44 -12.21 -7.65 7.56
C ARG A 44 -12.24 -6.73 6.33
N ALA A 45 -13.42 -6.47 5.75
CA ALA A 45 -13.55 -5.54 4.64
C ALA A 45 -13.15 -4.09 5.03
N GLU A 46 -13.49 -3.65 6.24
CA GLU A 46 -13.07 -2.35 6.79
C GLU A 46 -11.55 -2.26 6.94
N ASN A 47 -10.91 -3.32 7.43
CA ASN A 47 -9.45 -3.41 7.54
C ASN A 47 -8.76 -3.36 6.17
N VAL A 48 -9.27 -4.12 5.18
CA VAL A 48 -8.78 -4.07 3.79
C VAL A 48 -8.88 -2.63 3.27
N ALA A 49 -10.02 -1.97 3.46
CA ALA A 49 -10.19 -0.59 3.00
C ALA A 49 -9.21 0.37 3.69
N ALA A 50 -8.91 0.18 4.98
CA ALA A 50 -7.91 0.98 5.69
C ALA A 50 -6.49 0.78 5.14
N LEU A 51 -6.07 -0.47 4.96
CA LEU A 51 -4.76 -0.82 4.41
C LEU A 51 -4.59 -0.33 2.97
N CYS A 52 -5.64 -0.41 2.15
CA CYS A 52 -5.61 0.14 0.78
C CYS A 52 -5.45 1.66 0.75
N ARG A 53 -6.00 2.40 1.72
CA ARG A 53 -5.77 3.86 1.82
C ARG A 53 -4.33 4.17 2.19
N GLU A 54 -3.72 3.39 3.09
CA GLU A 54 -2.29 3.53 3.41
C GLU A 54 -1.40 3.20 2.21
N ALA A 55 -1.71 2.12 1.49
CA ALA A 55 -1.02 1.73 0.26
C ALA A 55 -1.13 2.82 -0.81
N GLN A 56 -2.32 3.42 -0.97
CA GLN A 56 -2.52 4.56 -1.88
C GLN A 56 -1.63 5.75 -1.51
N ALA A 57 -1.57 6.13 -0.22
CA ALA A 57 -0.74 7.24 0.23
C ALA A 57 0.76 7.00 -0.03
N LEU A 58 1.23 5.76 0.13
CA LEU A 58 2.60 5.38 -0.22
C LEU A 58 2.85 5.51 -1.73
N ALA A 59 1.93 5.04 -2.57
CA ALA A 59 2.04 5.14 -4.02
C ALA A 59 2.04 6.61 -4.50
N GLU A 60 1.18 7.46 -3.94
CA GLU A 60 1.14 8.90 -4.23
C GLU A 60 2.45 9.60 -3.81
N THR A 61 3.02 9.19 -2.68
CA THR A 61 4.32 9.72 -2.21
C THR A 61 5.44 9.35 -3.19
N ILE A 62 5.50 8.10 -3.65
CA ILE A 62 6.48 7.65 -4.66
C ILE A 62 6.36 8.49 -5.94
N VAL A 63 5.14 8.71 -6.44
CA VAL A 63 4.90 9.54 -7.64
C VAL A 63 5.35 10.97 -7.42
N THR A 64 5.06 11.54 -6.24
CA THR A 64 5.47 12.91 -5.89
C THR A 64 7.00 13.06 -5.91
N ILE A 65 7.71 12.10 -5.31
CA ILE A 65 9.17 12.06 -5.32
C ILE A 65 9.71 11.95 -6.76
N ALA A 66 9.17 11.04 -7.57
CA ALA A 66 9.59 10.86 -8.96
C ALA A 66 9.40 12.14 -9.81
N ASN A 67 8.30 12.87 -9.59
CA ASN A 67 8.04 14.14 -10.25
C ASN A 67 9.00 15.25 -9.81
N ALA A 68 9.39 15.28 -8.53
CA ALA A 68 10.33 16.27 -8.00
C ALA A 68 11.77 16.08 -8.52
N ILE A 69 12.17 14.84 -8.84
CA ILE A 69 13.54 14.51 -9.30
C ILE A 69 13.74 14.80 -10.80
N GLY A 70 12.67 14.98 -11.57
CA GLY A 70 12.76 15.46 -12.96
C GLY A 70 12.34 14.46 -14.03
N GLY A 71 11.18 13.79 -13.87
CA GLY A 71 10.34 13.51 -15.04
C GLY A 71 9.75 12.11 -15.13
N LEU A 72 8.43 12.04 -14.94
CA LEU A 72 7.58 11.28 -15.84
C LEU A 72 6.63 12.27 -16.53
N SER A 73 7.19 13.05 -17.46
CA SER A 73 6.41 13.59 -18.57
C SER A 73 6.09 12.43 -19.52
N ARG A 74 4.96 11.76 -19.30
CA ARG A 74 4.22 11.04 -20.34
C ARG A 74 2.73 11.11 -20.05
#